data_AF-A0A2S0US50-F1
#
_entry.id   AF-A0A2S0US50-F1
#
_cell.length_a   1.000
_cell.length_b   1.000
_cell.length_c   1.000
_cell.angle_alpha   90.00
_cell.angle_beta   90.00
_cell.angle_gamma   90.00
#
_symmetry.space_group_name_H-M   'P 1'
#
loop_
_entity.id
_entity.type
_entity.pdbx_description
1 polymer ?
#
loop_
_entity_poly.entity_id
_entity_poly.type
_entity_poly.pdbx_seq_one_letter_code
_entity_poly.pdbx_strand_id
1 'polypeptide(L)' 'MLGWALAFLVIALIAGLLGFGGIAGASAGIAQFLFIVFIILFVIALIARAVRGRPPL' A
#
# COMPACT_ATOMS: atom_id res chain seq x y z
N MET A 1 16.39 17.72 -12.70
CA MET A 1 15.15 17.11 -12.14
C MET A 1 14.03 17.01 -13.18
N LEU A 2 13.73 18.06 -13.94
CA LEU A 2 12.69 18.03 -14.99
C LEU A 2 12.92 16.94 -16.06
N GLY A 3 14.16 16.72 -16.50
CA GLY A 3 14.48 15.67 -17.48
C GLY A 3 14.23 14.25 -16.96
N TRP A 4 14.51 13.99 -15.68
CA TRP A 4 14.22 12.71 -15.04
C TRP A 4 12.71 12.48 -14.91
N ALA A 5 11.95 13.50 -14.50
CA ALA A 5 10.49 13.41 -14.43
C ALA A 5 9.85 13.13 -15.81
N LEU A 6 10.34 13.77 -16.87
CA LEU A 6 9.90 13.49 -18.24
C LEU A 6 10.21 12.06 -18.68
N ALA A 7 11.39 11.54 -18.35
CA ALA A 7 11.77 10.17 -18.65
C ALA A 7 10.85 9.16 -17.96
N PHE A 8 10.56 9.35 -16.67
CA PHE A 8 9.61 8.51 -15.93
C PHE A 8 8.18 8.61 -16.47
N LEU A 9 7.74 9.78 -16.92
CA LEU A 9 6.44 9.96 -17.56
C LEU A 9 6.32 9.10 -18.83
N VAL A 10 7.33 9.12 -19.69
CA VAL A 10 7.36 8.33 -20.92
C VAL A 10 7.36 6.83 -20.60
N ILE A 11 8.17 6.40 -19.63
CA ILE A 11 8.22 4.99 -19.19
C ILE A 11 6.85 4.55 -18.65
N ALA A 12 6.19 5.37 -17.82
CA ALA A 12 4.88 5.08 -17.26
C ALA A 12 3.78 4.95 -18.34
N LEU A 13 3.80 5.82 -19.36
CA LEU A 13 2.88 5.73 -20.50
C LEU A 13 3.12 4.46 -21.31
N ILE A 14 4.37 4.14 -21.63
CA ILE A 14 4.74 2.93 -22.36
C ILE A 14 4.32 1.69 -21.55
N ALA A 15 4.59 1.65 -20.25
CA ALA A 15 4.14 0.56 -19.38
C ALA A 15 2.61 0.45 -19.35
N GLY A 16 1.88 1.56 -19.27
CA GLY A 16 0.42 1.56 -19.35
C GLY A 16 -0.10 0.96 -20.66
N LEU A 17 0.49 1.37 -21.79
CA LEU A 17 0.14 0.89 -23.14
C LEU A 17 0.52 -0.58 -23.38
N LEU A 18 1.65 -1.05 -22.84
CA LEU A 18 2.11 -2.44 -22.95
C LEU A 18 1.30 -3.42 -22.09
N GLY A 19 0.27 -2.95 -21.38
CA GLY A 19 -0.65 -3.82 -20.67
C GLY A 19 -0.25 -4.15 -19.23
N PHE A 20 0.64 -3.36 -18.61
CA PHE A 20 0.96 -3.49 -17.18
C PHE A 20 -0.26 -3.26 -16.26
N GLY A 21 -1.41 -2.85 -16.80
CA GLY A 21 -2.69 -2.81 -16.09
C GLY A 21 -3.13 -4.14 -15.48
N GLY A 22 -2.76 -5.28 -16.08
CA GLY A 22 -3.03 -6.61 -15.49
C GLY A 22 -2.25 -6.85 -14.19
N ILE A 23 -0.99 -6.41 -14.15
CA ILE A 23 -0.14 -6.47 -12.94
C ILE A 23 -0.66 -5.49 -11.90
N ALA A 24 -1.05 -4.27 -12.33
CA ALA A 24 -1.69 -3.30 -11.44
C ALA A 24 -2.96 -3.86 -10.79
N GLY A 25 -3.78 -4.63 -11.53
CA GLY A 25 -4.95 -5.32 -11.00
C GLY A 25 -4.61 -6.41 -9.99
N ALA A 26 -3.63 -7.27 -10.30
CA ALA A 26 -3.18 -8.31 -9.37
C ALA A 26 -2.58 -7.71 -8.08
N SER A 27 -1.77 -6.66 -8.22
CA SER A 27 -1.22 -5.90 -7.09
C SER A 27 -2.32 -5.21 -6.27
N ALA A 28 -3.36 -4.67 -6.91
CA ALA A 28 -4.49 -4.07 -6.22
C ALA A 28 -5.23 -5.09 -5.35
N GLY A 29 -5.46 -6.32 -5.85
CA GLY A 29 -6.08 -7.39 -5.06
C GLY A 29 -5.24 -7.80 -3.84
N ILE A 30 -3.93 -7.93 -4.01
CA ILE A 30 -3.00 -8.24 -2.90
C ILE A 30 -2.99 -7.10 -1.87
N ALA A 31 -2.97 -5.85 -2.34
CA ALA A 31 -3.00 -4.68 -1.46
C ALA A 31 -4.29 -4.60 -0.64
N GLN A 32 -5.45 -4.90 -1.25
CA GLN A 32 -6.73 -4.96 -0.53
C GLN A 32 -6.72 -6.02 0.57
N PHE A 33 -6.20 -7.22 0.29
CA PHE A 33 -6.09 -8.28 1.29
C PHE A 33 -5.19 -7.87 2.47
N LEU A 34 -3.99 -7.33 2.18
CA LEU A 34 -3.07 -6.83 3.20
C LEU A 34 -3.68 -5.69 4.02
N PHE A 35 -4.44 -4.81 3.39
CA PHE A 35 -5.12 -3.72 4.09
C PHE A 35 -6.13 -4.25 5.12
N ILE A 36 -6.93 -5.25 4.76
CA ILE A 36 -7.88 -5.88 5.71
C ILE A 36 -7.13 -6.54 6.86
N VAL A 37 -6.07 -7.31 6.58
CA VAL A 37 -5.23 -7.93 7.62
C VAL A 37 -4.64 -6.88 8.55
N PHE A 38 -4.13 -5.77 7.99
CA PHE A 38 -3.62 -4.65 8.78
C PHE A 38 -4.68 -4.06 9.70
N ILE A 39 -5.90 -3.83 9.21
CA ILE A 39 -7.00 -3.32 10.03
C ILE A 39 -7.31 -4.26 11.21
N ILE A 40 -7.37 -5.58 10.96
CA ILE A 40 -7.61 -6.57 12.03
C ILE A 40 -6.51 -6.48 13.08
N LEU A 41 -5.24 -6.51 12.67
CA LEU A 41 -4.09 -6.42 13.57
C LEU A 41 -4.06 -5.07 14.32
N PHE A 42 -4.40 -3.98 13.64
CA PHE A 42 -4.46 -2.65 14.21
C PHE A 42 -5.54 -2.55 15.29
N VAL A 43 -6.73 -3.10 15.05
CA VAL A 43 -7.80 -3.17 16.05
C VAL A 43 -7.37 -4.02 17.24
N ILE A 44 -6.75 -5.20 17.00
CA ILE A 44 -6.22 -6.04 18.08
C ILE A 44 -5.17 -5.28 18.90
N ALA A 45 -4.24 -4.57 18.25
CA ALA A 45 -3.22 -3.78 18.91
C ALA A 45 -3.81 -2.62 19.73
N LEU A 46 -4.83 -1.93 19.19
CA LEU A 46 -5.55 -0.89 19.91
C LEU A 46 -6.27 -1.43 21.15
N ILE A 47 -6.97 -2.57 21.02
CA ILE A 47 -7.65 -3.21 22.15
C ILE A 47 -6.62 -3.69 23.17
N ALA A 48 -5.54 -4.35 22.73
CA ALA A 48 -4.46 -4.79 23.61
C ALA A 48 -3.83 -3.62 24.38
N ARG A 49 -3.65 -2.46 23.73
CA ARG A 49 -3.16 -1.23 24.37
C ARG A 49 -4.19 -0.65 25.34
N ALA A 50 -5.45 -0.56 24.95
CA ALA A 50 -6.53 -0.03 25.78
C ALA A 50 -6.76 -0.88 27.04
N VAL A 51 -6.72 -2.21 26.90
CA VAL A 51 -6.89 -3.17 28.01
C VAL A 51 -5.64 -3.21 28.91
N ARG A 52 -4.43 -3.10 28.35
CA ARG A 52 -3.21 -3.15 29.17
C ARG A 52 -3.05 -1.96 30.08
N GLY A 53 -3.58 -0.77 29.76
CA GLY A 53 -3.67 0.37 30.66
C GLY A 53 -2.38 0.77 31.41
N ARG A 54 -1.20 0.31 30.97
CA ARG A 54 0.04 0.47 31.75
C ARG A 54 0.54 1.90 31.56
N PRO A 55 0.55 2.74 32.62
CA PRO A 55 1.22 4.02 32.54
C PRO A 55 2.71 3.76 32.22
N PRO A 56 3.30 4.47 31.25
CA PRO A 56 4.74 4.51 31.14
C PRO A 56 5.26 5.22 32.40
N LEU A 57 5.93 4.45 33.27
CA LEU A 57 6.79 5.00 34.33
C LEU A 57 8.02 5.64 33.68
#